data_AF-A0A284QWG7-F1
#
_entry.id   AF-A0A284QWG7-F1
#
_cell.length_a   1.000
_cell.length_b   1.000
_cell.length_c   1.000
_cell.angle_alpha   90.00
_cell.angle_beta   90.00
_cell.angle_gamma   90.00
#
_symmetry.space_group_name_H-M   'P 1'
#
loop_
_entity.id
_entity.type
_entity.pdbx_description
1 polymer ?
#
loop_
_entity_poly.entity_id
_entity_poly.type
_entity_poly.pdbx_seq_one_letter_code
_entity_poly.pdbx_strand_id
1 'polypeptide(L)'
;MTCERSIIKDAVFAEDGQVVVCGSDHGVAYVFSCSNGRKKLLQIMYHGKDRYLQVLDATTVSGRHMVATGSSGRNGSVVLWEKPTECDLADAKDKIQFLIFAFIICASWLHLPALNDVLDWVQNWVQYVMDHFLVIIKPPVHVENDVILL
;
A
#
# COMPACT_ATOMS: atom_id res chain seq x y z
N MET A 1 31.59 -12.89 -1.20
CA MET A 1 30.15 -13.06 -0.91
C MET A 1 30.03 -13.50 0.54
N THR A 2 30.02 -12.52 1.45
CA THR A 2 29.74 -12.79 2.87
C THR A 2 28.27 -13.19 2.96
N CYS A 3 28.02 -14.35 3.55
CA CYS A 3 26.68 -14.77 3.94
C CYS A 3 26.27 -13.83 5.09
N GLU A 4 25.75 -12.65 4.74
CA GLU A 4 25.20 -11.72 5.72
C GLU A 4 24.01 -12.42 6.38
N ARG A 5 24.22 -12.85 7.62
CA ARG A 5 23.14 -13.35 8.45
C ARG A 5 22.24 -12.15 8.72
N SER A 6 21.09 -12.11 8.05
CA SER A 6 20.00 -11.20 8.40
C SER A 6 19.59 -11.50 9.83
N ILE A 7 19.61 -10.47 10.67
CA ILE A 7 19.14 -10.55 12.05
C ILE A 7 17.82 -9.80 12.12
N ILE A 8 16.77 -10.53 12.52
CA ILE A 8 15.52 -9.91 12.94
C ILE A 8 15.75 -9.24 14.29
N LYS A 9 15.44 -7.96 14.34
CA LYS A 9 15.76 -7.10 15.48
C LYS A 9 14.52 -6.68 16.24
N ASP A 10 13.38 -6.72 15.58
CA ASP A 10 12.09 -6.36 16.16
C ASP A 10 10.95 -7.16 15.52
N ALA A 11 9.87 -7.34 16.26
CA ALA A 11 8.67 -8.00 15.78
C ALA A 11 7.41 -7.45 16.47
N VAL A 12 6.39 -7.13 15.67
CA VAL A 12 5.11 -6.60 16.14
C VAL A 12 3.98 -7.46 15.59
N PHE A 13 2.94 -7.69 16.40
CA PHE A 13 1.72 -8.36 15.97
C PHE A 13 0.79 -7.38 15.25
N ALA A 14 0.24 -7.80 14.13
CA ALA A 14 -0.71 -7.04 13.31
C ALA A 14 -1.97 -7.87 13.05
N GLU A 15 -3.03 -7.22 12.55
CA GLU A 15 -4.30 -7.86 12.18
C GLU A 15 -4.87 -8.70 13.34
N ASP A 16 -4.98 -8.10 14.54
CA ASP A 16 -5.44 -8.76 15.77
C ASP A 16 -4.66 -10.04 16.12
N GLY A 17 -3.36 -10.07 15.78
CA GLY A 17 -2.46 -11.18 16.08
C GLY A 17 -2.45 -12.29 15.02
N GLN A 18 -3.19 -12.13 13.92
CA GLN A 18 -3.16 -13.08 12.81
C GLN A 18 -1.87 -12.98 11.98
N VAL A 19 -1.17 -11.86 12.09
CA VAL A 19 0.05 -11.57 11.34
C VAL A 19 1.15 -11.07 12.28
N VAL A 20 2.39 -11.38 11.95
CA VAL A 20 3.58 -10.87 12.61
C VAL A 20 4.44 -10.14 11.59
N VAL A 21 4.80 -8.90 11.89
CA VAL A 21 5.71 -8.10 11.08
C VAL A 21 7.06 -8.04 11.78
N CYS A 22 8.12 -8.44 11.09
CA CYS A 22 9.47 -8.52 11.61
C CYS A 22 10.40 -7.54 10.88
N GLY A 23 11.09 -6.68 11.61
CA GLY A 23 12.08 -5.76 11.06
C GLY A 23 13.47 -6.37 11.03
N SER A 24 14.19 -6.21 9.92
CA SER A 24 15.57 -6.67 9.78
C SER A 24 16.57 -5.53 9.64
N ASP A 25 17.78 -5.81 10.07
CA ASP A 25 18.98 -4.98 9.90
C ASP A 25 19.38 -4.63 8.46
N HIS A 26 18.89 -5.34 7.44
CA HIS A 26 19.23 -5.10 6.02
C HIS A 26 18.16 -4.33 5.25
N GLY A 27 17.26 -3.64 5.95
CA GLY A 27 16.32 -2.69 5.35
C GLY A 27 15.04 -3.34 4.86
N VAL A 28 14.71 -4.49 5.42
CA VAL A 28 13.59 -5.32 4.98
C VAL A 28 12.71 -5.67 6.17
N ALA A 29 11.41 -5.49 5.99
CA ALA A 29 10.38 -6.01 6.87
C ALA A 29 9.78 -7.28 6.27
N TYR A 30 9.61 -8.31 7.08
CA TYR A 30 8.97 -9.56 6.70
C TYR A 30 7.61 -9.68 7.36
N VAL A 31 6.61 -10.05 6.58
CA VAL A 31 5.24 -10.24 7.08
C VAL A 31 4.92 -11.72 7.07
N PHE A 32 4.62 -12.27 8.23
CA PHE A 32 4.30 -13.68 8.42
C PHE A 32 2.85 -13.85 8.86
N SER A 33 2.14 -14.80 8.25
CA SER A 33 0.87 -15.27 8.79
C SER A 33 1.11 -16.19 9.97
N CYS A 34 0.33 -16.00 11.02
CA CYS A 34 0.24 -16.87 12.19
C CYS A 34 -1.08 -17.68 12.24
N SER A 35 -1.91 -17.57 11.20
CA SER A 35 -3.19 -18.29 11.14
C SER A 35 -2.96 -19.81 11.11
N ASN A 36 -3.75 -20.54 11.91
CA ASN A 36 -3.82 -22.01 11.93
C ASN A 36 -2.51 -22.76 12.24
N GLY A 37 -1.62 -22.15 13.04
CA GLY A 37 -0.38 -22.80 13.51
C GLY A 37 0.68 -23.01 12.43
N ARG A 38 0.47 -22.49 11.21
CA ARG A 38 1.45 -22.53 10.12
C ARG A 38 2.02 -21.14 9.90
N LYS A 39 3.33 -21.00 10.10
CA LYS A 39 4.07 -19.78 9.78
C LYS A 39 4.32 -19.75 8.28
N LYS A 40 3.65 -18.83 7.57
CA LYS A 40 3.86 -18.61 6.13
C LYS A 40 4.33 -17.18 5.90
N LEU A 41 5.39 -17.01 5.12
CA LEU A 41 5.78 -15.68 4.64
C LEU A 41 4.72 -15.19 3.65
N LEU A 42 4.07 -14.08 3.97
CA LEU A 42 3.05 -13.45 3.13
C LEU A 42 3.68 -12.43 2.19
N GLN A 43 4.53 -11.56 2.74
CA GLN A 43 5.04 -10.41 2.01
C GLN A 43 6.40 -9.97 2.55
N ILE A 44 7.17 -9.34 1.67
CA ILE A 44 8.43 -8.69 1.98
C ILE A 44 8.28 -7.21 1.65
N MET A 45 8.58 -6.34 2.61
CA MET A 45 8.45 -4.89 2.53
C MET A 45 9.85 -4.28 2.53
N TYR A 46 10.20 -3.61 1.44
CA TYR A 46 11.55 -3.11 1.22
C TYR A 46 11.65 -1.63 1.57
N HIS A 47 12.69 -1.28 2.31
CA HIS A 47 12.92 0.04 2.86
C HIS A 47 14.33 0.53 2.54
N GLY A 48 14.67 0.50 1.24
CA GLY A 48 16.02 0.80 0.74
C GLY A 48 17.06 -0.26 1.11
N LYS A 49 18.18 -0.31 0.38
CA LYS A 49 19.27 -1.26 0.65
C LYS A 49 20.16 -0.75 1.80
N ASP A 50 20.60 -1.68 2.64
CA ASP A 50 21.64 -1.52 3.68
C ASP A 50 21.31 -0.61 4.86
N ARG A 51 20.11 -0.71 5.42
CA ARG A 51 19.72 0.11 6.58
C ARG A 51 19.01 -0.70 7.64
N TYR A 52 19.33 -0.42 8.90
CA TYR A 52 18.59 -0.99 10.00
C TYR A 52 17.12 -0.54 9.98
N LEU A 53 16.21 -1.52 9.99
CA LEU A 53 14.77 -1.31 10.01
C LEU A 53 14.17 -1.78 11.33
N GLN A 54 13.45 -0.89 12.01
CA GLN A 54 12.58 -1.20 13.14
C GLN A 54 11.13 -1.20 12.70
N VAL A 55 10.35 -2.12 13.25
CA VAL A 55 8.90 -2.11 13.13
C VAL A 55 8.40 -1.46 14.42
N LEU A 56 7.83 -0.27 14.31
CA LEU A 56 7.47 0.54 15.47
C LEU A 56 6.15 0.08 16.07
N ASP A 57 5.14 -0.04 15.21
CA ASP A 57 3.79 -0.41 15.63
C ASP A 57 2.97 -0.94 14.45
N ALA A 58 1.94 -1.71 14.77
CA ALA A 58 0.94 -2.15 13.81
C ALA A 58 -0.44 -2.05 14.45
N THR A 59 -1.36 -1.41 13.74
CA THR A 59 -2.72 -1.19 14.22
C THR A 59 -3.73 -1.44 13.12
N THR A 60 -4.96 -1.77 13.53
CA THR A 60 -6.08 -1.88 12.61
C THR A 60 -7.10 -0.83 13.02
N VAL A 61 -7.38 0.12 12.12
CA VAL A 61 -8.34 1.20 12.37
C VAL A 61 -9.37 1.20 11.25
N SER A 62 -10.64 1.07 11.61
CA SER A 62 -11.75 1.11 10.65
C SER A 62 -11.63 0.12 9.49
N GLY A 63 -11.12 -1.10 9.77
CA GLY A 63 -10.90 -2.16 8.77
C GLY A 63 -9.56 -2.06 8.02
N ARG A 64 -8.86 -0.93 8.10
CA ARG A 64 -7.57 -0.74 7.43
C ARG A 64 -6.44 -1.22 8.33
N HIS A 65 -5.61 -2.12 7.81
CA HIS A 65 -4.44 -2.59 8.53
C HIS A 65 -3.25 -1.69 8.22
N MET A 66 -2.64 -1.13 9.27
CA MET A 66 -1.58 -0.15 9.18
C MET A 66 -0.35 -0.65 9.91
N VAL A 67 0.82 -0.43 9.33
CA VAL A 67 2.11 -0.81 9.92
C VAL A 67 3.08 0.36 9.77
N ALA A 68 3.68 0.80 10.86
CA ALA A 68 4.70 1.83 10.86
C ALA A 68 6.09 1.20 10.97
N THR A 69 6.98 1.51 10.02
CA THR A 69 8.37 1.06 10.04
C THR A 69 9.32 2.25 10.00
N GLY A 70 10.32 2.24 10.87
CA GLY A 70 11.37 3.25 10.95
C GLY A 70 12.69 2.73 10.43
N SER A 71 13.41 3.54 9.67
CA SER A 71 14.80 3.29 9.27
C SER A 71 15.73 4.28 9.98
N SER A 72 16.82 3.78 10.55
CA SER A 72 17.81 4.60 11.28
C SER A 72 19.01 5.01 10.42
N GLY A 73 18.87 5.05 9.09
CA GLY A 73 19.94 5.44 8.17
C GLY A 73 20.37 6.90 8.30
N ARG A 74 21.35 7.32 7.48
CA ARG A 74 21.84 8.72 7.43
C ARG A 74 20.72 9.73 7.19
N ASN A 75 19.66 9.31 6.49
CA ASN A 75 18.39 10.02 6.37
C ASN A 75 17.33 9.11 6.99
N GLY A 76 17.16 9.20 8.31
CA GLY A 76 16.17 8.40 9.01
C GLY A 76 14.78 8.65 8.41
N SER A 77 14.04 7.59 8.14
CA SER A 77 12.72 7.70 7.50
C SER A 77 11.72 6.78 8.17
N VAL A 78 10.49 7.27 8.29
CA VAL A 78 9.36 6.45 8.74
C VAL A 78 8.46 6.24 7.54
N VAL A 79 8.11 4.99 7.28
CA VAL A 79 7.08 4.63 6.31
C VAL A 79 5.89 4.05 7.03
N LEU A 80 4.75 4.57 6.67
CA LEU A 80 3.47 3.99 7.01
C LEU A 80 3.00 3.14 5.84
N TRP A 81 2.71 1.88 6.14
CA TRP A 81 2.17 0.93 5.19
C TRP A 81 0.69 0.72 5.49
N GLU A 82 -0.13 0.77 4.47
CA GLU A 82 -1.57 0.52 4.56
C GLU A 82 -1.92 -0.69 3.69
N LYS A 83 -2.69 -1.61 4.26
CA LYS A 83 -3.31 -2.72 3.52
C LYS A 83 -4.82 -2.45 3.48
N PRO A 84 -5.39 -2.23 2.28
CA PRO A 84 -6.81 -2.04 2.12
C PRO A 84 -7.58 -3.34 2.43
N THR A 85 -8.79 -3.18 2.95
CA THR A 85 -9.66 -4.29 3.36
C THR A 85 -10.36 -4.92 2.15
N GLU A 86 -10.93 -6.12 2.31
CA GLU A 86 -11.79 -6.74 1.29
C GLU A 86 -12.97 -5.85 0.88
N CYS A 87 -13.51 -5.04 1.80
CA CYS A 87 -14.57 -4.07 1.50
C CYS A 87 -14.10 -2.95 0.56
N ASP A 88 -12.90 -2.41 0.79
CA ASP A 88 -12.32 -1.37 -0.07
C ASP A 88 -12.01 -1.94 -1.47
N LEU A 89 -11.55 -3.20 -1.51
CA LEU A 89 -11.30 -3.92 -2.76
C LEU A 89 -12.59 -4.22 -3.53
N ALA A 90 -13.68 -4.54 -2.83
CA ALA A 90 -15.00 -4.75 -3.44
C ALA A 90 -15.57 -3.47 -4.04
N ASP A 91 -15.53 -2.35 -3.31
CA ASP A 91 -15.95 -1.04 -3.81
C ASP A 91 -15.11 -0.61 -5.03
N ALA A 92 -13.79 -0.81 -4.98
CA ALA A 92 -12.90 -0.55 -6.11
C ALA A 92 -13.24 -1.42 -7.32
N LYS A 93 -13.52 -2.71 -7.11
CA LYS A 93 -13.92 -3.64 -8.17
C LYS A 93 -15.24 -3.25 -8.82
N ASP A 94 -16.22 -2.83 -8.03
CA ASP A 94 -17.53 -2.39 -8.53
C ASP A 94 -17.39 -1.11 -9.36
N LYS A 95 -16.54 -0.17 -8.93
CA LYS A 95 -16.19 1.03 -9.71
C LYS A 95 -15.47 0.70 -11.01
N ILE A 96 -14.52 -0.22 -11.01
CA ILE A 96 -13.82 -0.69 -12.23
C ILE A 96 -14.80 -1.40 -13.17
N GLN A 97 -15.71 -2.21 -12.63
CA GLN A 97 -16.73 -2.87 -13.44
C GLN A 97 -17.65 -1.83 -14.10
N PHE A 98 -18.03 -0.78 -13.37
CA PHE A 98 -18.80 0.34 -13.90
C PHE A 98 -18.04 1.10 -15.00
N LEU A 99 -16.74 1.36 -14.81
CA LEU A 99 -15.83 1.94 -15.82
C LEU A 99 -15.82 1.13 -17.12
N ILE A 100 -15.69 -0.19 -17.02
CA ILE A 100 -15.70 -1.10 -18.17
C ILE A 100 -17.06 -1.03 -18.89
N PHE A 101 -18.17 -1.06 -18.16
CA PHE A 101 -19.50 -0.92 -18.75
C PHE A 101 -19.69 0.44 -19.44
N ALA A 102 -19.28 1.54 -18.80
CA ALA A 102 -19.34 2.88 -19.40
C ALA A 102 -18.48 2.96 -20.67
N PHE A 103 -17.28 2.37 -20.66
CA PHE A 103 -16.42 2.31 -21.84
C PHE A 103 -17.04 1.50 -22.98
N ILE A 104 -17.65 0.35 -22.69
CA ILE A 104 -18.37 -0.46 -23.70
C ILE A 104 -19.55 0.33 -24.28
N ILE A 105 -20.29 1.07 -23.46
CA ILE A 105 -21.40 1.92 -23.90
C ILE A 105 -20.89 3.07 -24.78
N CYS A 106 -19.82 3.77 -24.37
CA CYS A 106 -19.20 4.85 -25.15
C CYS A 106 -18.63 4.34 -26.49
N ALA A 107 -17.93 3.21 -26.49
CA ALA A 107 -17.39 2.59 -27.70
C ALA A 107 -18.49 2.12 -28.65
N SER A 108 -19.63 1.67 -28.12
CA SER A 108 -20.81 1.26 -28.91
C SER A 108 -21.55 2.46 -29.52
N TRP A 109 -21.47 3.63 -28.86
CA TRP A 109 -22.05 4.89 -29.35
C TRP A 109 -21.12 5.69 -30.26
N LEU A 110 -19.83 5.30 -30.37
CA LEU A 110 -18.81 5.94 -31.20
C LEU A 110 -19.10 5.85 -32.72
N HIS A 111 -20.14 5.12 -33.12
CA HIS A 111 -20.62 5.08 -34.51
C HIS A 111 -21.53 6.26 -34.87
N LEU A 112 -21.76 7.22 -33.97
CA LEU A 112 -22.50 8.45 -34.25
C LEU A 112 -21.55 9.67 -34.20
N PRO A 113 -21.38 10.43 -35.30
CA PRO A 113 -20.31 11.42 -35.48
C PRO A 113 -20.55 12.75 -34.75
N ALA A 114 -21.36 12.78 -33.70
CA ALA A 114 -21.72 14.02 -33.02
C ALA A 114 -21.68 13.80 -31.51
N LEU A 115 -20.51 13.94 -30.86
CA LEU A 115 -20.39 14.17 -29.42
C LEU A 115 -18.93 14.41 -28.99
N ASN A 116 -18.42 15.63 -29.25
CA ASN A 116 -17.17 16.10 -28.63
C ASN A 116 -17.36 16.39 -27.13
N ASP A 117 -18.57 16.80 -26.72
CA ASP A 117 -18.86 17.15 -25.31
C ASP A 117 -18.82 15.95 -24.35
N VAL A 118 -19.17 14.74 -24.82
CA VAL A 118 -19.04 13.52 -23.99
C VAL A 118 -17.61 13.05 -23.90
N LEU A 119 -16.78 13.30 -24.93
CA LEU A 119 -15.37 12.95 -24.90
C LEU A 119 -14.64 13.75 -23.82
N ASP A 120 -14.87 15.07 -23.76
CA ASP A 120 -14.28 15.95 -22.74
C ASP A 120 -14.75 15.59 -21.31
N TRP A 121 -16.02 15.22 -21.16
CA TRP A 121 -16.56 14.77 -19.87
C TRP A 121 -15.94 13.45 -19.41
N VAL A 122 -15.82 12.46 -20.30
CA VAL A 122 -15.18 11.16 -19.99
C VAL A 122 -13.70 11.35 -19.66
N GLN A 123 -12.98 12.21 -20.39
CA GLN A 123 -11.57 12.49 -20.12
C GLN A 123 -11.35 13.13 -18.75
N ASN A 124 -12.16 14.12 -18.38
CA ASN A 124 -12.09 14.73 -17.05
C ASN A 124 -12.40 13.73 -15.93
N TRP A 125 -13.37 12.85 -16.16
CA TRP A 125 -13.72 11.83 -15.17
C TRP A 125 -12.65 10.74 -15.04
N VAL A 126 -12.07 10.28 -16.15
CA VAL A 126 -10.92 9.34 -16.13
C VAL A 126 -9.75 9.97 -15.39
N GLN A 127 -9.44 11.25 -15.63
CA GLN A 127 -8.36 11.95 -14.93
C GLN A 127 -8.62 12.03 -13.42
N TYR A 128 -9.86 12.33 -13.00
CA TYR A 128 -10.25 12.34 -11.59
C TYR A 128 -10.10 10.96 -10.93
N VAL A 129 -10.53 9.90 -11.61
CA VAL A 129 -10.38 8.52 -11.12
C VAL A 129 -8.91 8.16 -11.01
N MET A 130 -8.09 8.49 -12.02
CA MET A 130 -6.66 8.22 -12.00
C MET A 130 -5.97 8.97 -10.86
N ASP A 131 -6.32 10.23 -10.60
CA ASP A 131 -5.77 11.00 -9.48
C ASP A 131 -6.14 10.40 -8.11
N HIS A 132 -7.37 9.88 -7.96
CA HIS A 132 -7.81 9.23 -6.72
C HIS A 132 -7.28 7.80 -6.53
N PHE A 133 -7.08 7.03 -7.60
CA PHE A 133 -6.56 5.66 -7.53
C PHE A 133 -5.03 5.60 -7.46
N LEU A 134 -4.31 6.54 -8.09
CA LEU A 134 -2.84 6.58 -8.04
C LEU A 134 -2.31 6.88 -6.62
N VAL A 135 -3.15 7.46 -5.74
CA VAL A 135 -2.84 7.61 -4.30
C VAL A 135 -2.66 6.25 -3.61
N ILE A 136 -3.33 5.19 -4.07
CA ILE A 136 -3.26 3.84 -3.48
C ILE A 136 -1.93 3.15 -3.84
N ILE A 137 -1.26 3.57 -4.91
CA ILE A 137 0.00 2.97 -5.41
C ILE A 137 1.20 3.91 -5.21
N LYS A 138 1.01 5.05 -4.55
CA LYS A 138 2.11 5.99 -4.33
C LYS A 138 3.15 5.28 -3.45
N PRO A 139 4.42 5.19 -3.88
CA PRO A 139 5.48 4.76 -2.98
C PRO A 139 5.43 5.66 -1.75
N PRO A 140 5.82 5.14 -0.58
CA PRO A 140 5.50 5.76 0.69
C PRO A 140 5.92 7.22 0.69
N VAL A 141 4.99 8.08 1.12
CA VAL A 141 5.27 9.49 1.36
C VAL A 141 6.45 9.53 2.32
N HIS A 142 7.58 10.03 1.82
CA HIS A 142 8.69 10.43 2.66
C HIS A 142 8.17 11.61 3.47
N VAL A 143 7.64 11.35 4.66
CA VAL A 143 7.32 12.39 5.63
C VAL A 143 8.66 12.90 6.12
N GLU A 144 9.19 13.89 5.40
CA GLU A 144 10.26 14.74 5.89
C GLU A 144 9.65 15.49 7.08
N ASN A 145 10.00 15.01 8.28
CA ASN A 145 9.44 15.48 9.54
C ASN A 145 9.75 16.98 9.72
N ASP A 146 8.77 17.84 9.50
CA ASP A 146 8.66 19.06 10.30
C ASP A 146 8.30 18.65 11.72
N VAL A 147 9.32 18.80 12.57
CA VAL A 147 9.34 18.56 14.00
C VAL A 147 8.15 19.25 14.69
N ILE A 148 7.32 18.48 15.38
CA ILE A 148 6.57 19.01 16.53
C ILE A 148 6.93 18.15 17.75
N LEU A 149 7.75 18.75 18.61
CA LEU A 149 8.07 18.29 19.96
C LEU A 149 6.84 18.45 20.87
N LEU A 150 6.60 17.44 21.72
CA LEU A 150 6.04 17.61 23.06
C LEU A 150 6.97 16.90 24.05
#